data_AF-A0A7S2Q739-F1
#
_entry.id   AF-A0A7S2Q739-F1
#
_cell.length_a   1.000
_cell.length_b   1.000
_cell.length_c   1.000
_cell.angle_alpha   90.00
_cell.angle_beta   90.00
_cell.angle_gamma   90.00
#
_symmetry.space_group_name_H-M   'P 1'
#
loop_
_entity.id
_entity.type
_entity.pdbx_description
1 polymer ?
#
loop_
_entity_poly.entity_id
_entity_poly.type
_entity_poly.pdbx_seq_one_letter_code
_entity_poly.pdbx_strand_id
1 'polypeptide(L)'
;MDAAWAQANSAKKLVKFGGGFYCGQVEIEGKEPLFIFNGFFMSMRSKFTKPGTEIHYYSVQWPADKLSWADFRGKVLGPTDPADAPADSLRGQILAKWEELGLKSKPNVGDNGMHASASPFEGFAERNNWLGASIESDPFGKLMLGAGMSPAQIKAWSVDPQVTVEAGKKGSIFDQLEDMDVSECIEKITALSGNNPLNAAFVFIKPHAVTGKVKALAKQGLEAQGIQILAEGSLTGETIDKKKLIDQHYYAIASKATILKPEQLNVPKDKFKEQFGTSWEDALASKTVFNAMDGCAQLG
;
A
#
# COMPACT_ATOMS: atom_id res chain seq x y z
N MET A 1 -34.05 -24.54 6.56
CA MET A 1 -32.93 -24.29 5.63
C MET A 1 -31.66 -24.98 6.13
N ASP A 2 -31.18 -24.67 7.34
CA ASP A 2 -29.93 -25.22 7.88
C ASP A 2 -29.82 -26.75 7.83
N ALA A 3 -30.86 -27.48 8.24
CA ALA A 3 -30.88 -28.94 8.17
C ALA A 3 -30.71 -29.47 6.74
N ALA A 4 -31.42 -28.85 5.78
CA ALA A 4 -31.36 -29.24 4.37
C ALA A 4 -30.00 -28.86 3.73
N TRP A 5 -29.40 -27.74 4.14
CA TRP A 5 -28.05 -27.36 3.73
C TRP A 5 -26.99 -28.32 4.28
N ALA A 6 -27.10 -28.69 5.57
CA ALA A 6 -26.21 -29.66 6.21
C ALA A 6 -26.33 -31.04 5.56
N GLN A 7 -27.54 -31.46 5.20
CA GLN A 7 -27.77 -32.70 4.45
C GLN A 7 -27.12 -32.64 3.06
N ALA A 8 -27.25 -31.54 2.33
CA ALA A 8 -26.58 -31.35 1.05
C ALA A 8 -25.04 -31.43 1.19
N ASN A 9 -24.48 -30.86 2.27
CA ASN A 9 -23.05 -30.99 2.58
C ASN A 9 -22.62 -32.44 2.78
N SER A 10 -23.32 -33.17 3.67
CA SER A 10 -23.04 -34.58 3.96
C SER A 10 -23.20 -35.47 2.73
N ALA A 11 -24.11 -35.13 1.82
CA ALA A 11 -24.31 -35.80 0.54
C ALA A 11 -23.30 -35.39 -0.55
N LYS A 12 -22.31 -34.54 -0.23
CA LYS A 12 -21.34 -33.98 -1.18
C LYS A 12 -21.99 -33.24 -2.36
N LYS A 13 -23.15 -32.62 -2.13
CA LYS A 13 -23.90 -31.79 -3.09
C LYS A 13 -23.62 -30.29 -2.93
N LEU A 14 -22.49 -29.93 -2.31
CA LEU A 14 -22.00 -28.56 -2.19
C LEU A 14 -20.75 -28.36 -3.04
N VAL A 15 -20.68 -27.23 -3.73
CA VAL A 15 -19.50 -26.78 -4.47
C VAL A 15 -19.10 -25.40 -3.94
N LYS A 16 -17.81 -25.23 -3.65
CA LYS A 16 -17.18 -23.94 -3.36
C LYS A 16 -16.59 -23.37 -4.64
N PHE A 17 -16.98 -22.17 -5.01
CA PHE A 17 -16.47 -21.47 -6.19
C PHE A 17 -15.36 -20.47 -5.86
N GLY A 18 -15.31 -19.98 -4.61
CA GLY A 18 -14.33 -18.98 -4.14
C GLY A 18 -14.54 -18.65 -2.66
N GLY A 19 -13.85 -17.61 -2.16
CA GLY A 19 -14.07 -17.09 -0.81
C GLY A 19 -15.55 -16.73 -0.59
N GLY A 20 -16.18 -17.29 0.45
CA GLY A 20 -17.58 -16.99 0.76
C GLY A 20 -18.63 -17.38 -0.31
N PHE A 21 -18.25 -18.06 -1.40
CA PHE A 21 -19.13 -18.34 -2.54
C PHE A 21 -19.38 -19.85 -2.72
N TYR A 22 -20.55 -20.30 -2.29
CA TYR A 22 -20.96 -21.70 -2.28
C TYR A 22 -22.30 -21.89 -2.97
N CYS A 23 -22.48 -23.01 -3.67
CA CYS A 23 -23.78 -23.47 -4.15
C CYS A 23 -24.03 -24.91 -3.69
N GLY A 24 -25.25 -25.16 -3.21
CA GLY A 24 -25.73 -26.47 -2.84
C GLY A 24 -26.96 -26.87 -3.62
N GLN A 25 -26.98 -28.10 -4.10
CA GLN A 25 -28.23 -28.73 -4.56
C GLN A 25 -28.98 -29.24 -3.33
N VAL A 26 -30.02 -28.52 -2.95
CA VAL A 26 -30.83 -28.78 -1.76
C VAL A 26 -32.10 -29.52 -2.17
N GLU A 27 -32.33 -30.65 -1.51
CA GLU A 27 -33.49 -31.51 -1.73
C GLU A 27 -34.36 -31.51 -0.49
N ILE A 28 -35.66 -31.30 -0.68
CA ILE A 28 -36.67 -31.35 0.38
C ILE A 28 -37.77 -32.29 -0.10
N GLU A 29 -38.21 -33.19 0.77
CA GLU A 29 -39.25 -34.17 0.44
C GLU A 29 -40.50 -33.47 -0.14
N GLY A 30 -41.00 -34.00 -1.27
CA GLY A 30 -42.15 -33.45 -1.98
C GLY A 30 -41.88 -32.17 -2.78
N LYS A 31 -40.61 -31.78 -2.98
CA LYS A 31 -40.22 -30.63 -3.80
C LYS A 31 -39.13 -30.98 -4.80
N GLU A 32 -39.11 -30.28 -5.92
CA GLU A 32 -38.01 -30.35 -6.89
C GLU A 32 -36.69 -29.87 -6.25
N PRO A 33 -35.53 -30.47 -6.60
CA PRO A 33 -34.23 -30.02 -6.14
C PRO A 33 -33.95 -28.56 -6.53
N LEU A 34 -33.42 -27.77 -5.60
CA LEU A 34 -33.08 -26.37 -5.83
C LEU A 34 -31.58 -26.14 -5.68
N PHE A 35 -31.00 -25.34 -6.58
CA PHE A 35 -29.64 -24.81 -6.41
C PHE A 35 -29.70 -23.55 -5.56
N ILE A 36 -29.14 -23.61 -4.36
CA ILE A 36 -29.18 -22.53 -3.37
C ILE A 36 -27.75 -22.02 -3.15
N PHE A 37 -27.58 -20.71 -3.21
CA PHE A 37 -26.30 -20.08 -2.93
C PHE A 37 -26.23 -19.68 -1.46
N ASN A 38 -25.12 -20.01 -0.79
CA ASN A 38 -24.83 -19.63 0.60
C ASN A 38 -26.00 -19.88 1.57
N GLY A 39 -26.64 -21.07 1.50
CA GLY A 39 -27.85 -21.38 2.27
C GLY A 39 -27.68 -21.34 3.80
N PHE A 40 -26.43 -21.29 4.29
CA PHE A 40 -26.07 -21.10 5.70
C PHE A 40 -26.10 -19.63 6.15
N PHE A 41 -26.22 -18.66 5.25
CA PHE A 41 -26.02 -17.24 5.58
C PHE A 41 -27.00 -16.72 6.63
N MET A 42 -28.28 -17.09 6.55
CA MET A 42 -29.31 -16.56 7.46
C MET A 42 -29.11 -17.04 8.90
N SER A 43 -28.67 -18.28 9.10
CA SER A 43 -28.36 -18.80 10.44
C SER A 43 -27.06 -18.21 10.98
N MET A 44 -26.04 -18.05 10.14
CA MET A 44 -24.82 -17.33 10.49
C MET A 44 -25.14 -15.89 10.92
N ARG A 45 -25.88 -15.12 10.12
CA ARG A 45 -26.27 -13.73 10.43
C ARG A 45 -27.03 -13.62 11.75
N SER A 46 -27.92 -14.58 12.02
CA SER A 46 -28.71 -14.60 13.25
C SER A 46 -27.83 -14.60 14.52
N LYS A 47 -26.65 -15.23 14.48
CA LYS A 47 -25.69 -15.25 15.60
C LYS A 47 -25.16 -13.85 15.97
N PHE A 48 -25.13 -12.93 15.01
CA PHE A 48 -24.65 -11.55 15.21
C PHE A 48 -25.77 -10.56 15.49
N THR A 49 -27.00 -10.83 15.02
CA THR A 49 -28.10 -9.86 15.05
C THR A 49 -29.20 -10.19 16.07
N LYS A 50 -29.09 -11.32 16.76
CA LYS A 50 -30.08 -11.70 17.77
C LYS A 50 -30.06 -10.72 18.94
N PRO A 51 -31.21 -10.31 19.51
CA PRO A 51 -31.22 -9.48 20.71
C PRO A 51 -30.38 -10.08 21.85
N GLY A 52 -29.53 -9.26 22.45
CA GLY A 52 -28.62 -9.66 23.54
C GLY A 52 -27.29 -10.26 23.09
N THR A 53 -26.98 -10.29 21.80
CA THR A 53 -25.62 -10.59 21.31
C THR A 53 -24.86 -9.30 21.00
N GLU A 54 -23.56 -9.32 21.21
CA GLU A 54 -22.65 -8.24 20.86
C GLU A 54 -21.34 -8.79 20.30
N ILE A 55 -20.61 -7.94 19.59
CA ILE A 55 -19.20 -8.18 19.28
C ILE A 55 -18.34 -7.22 20.12
N HIS A 56 -17.18 -7.68 20.55
CA HIS A 56 -16.10 -6.81 21.03
C HIS A 56 -15.05 -6.73 19.93
N TYR A 57 -14.60 -5.53 19.57
CA TYR A 57 -13.65 -5.35 18.47
C TYR A 57 -12.35 -4.71 18.95
N TYR A 58 -11.26 -5.08 18.29
CA TYR A 58 -9.98 -4.39 18.36
C TYR A 58 -9.59 -3.92 16.96
N SER A 59 -9.31 -2.62 16.80
CA SER A 59 -8.68 -2.10 15.59
C SER A 59 -7.18 -2.02 15.83
N VAL A 60 -6.43 -2.95 15.25
CA VAL A 60 -5.00 -3.15 15.54
C VAL A 60 -4.10 -2.78 14.36
N GLN A 61 -2.84 -2.46 14.65
CA GLN A 61 -1.79 -2.26 13.66
C GLN A 61 -0.47 -2.84 14.18
N TRP A 62 0.39 -3.28 13.26
CA TRP A 62 1.73 -3.78 13.57
C TRP A 62 2.68 -3.47 12.40
N PRO A 63 4.01 -3.50 12.61
CA PRO A 63 4.97 -3.32 11.53
C PRO A 63 5.02 -4.54 10.59
N ALA A 64 4.86 -4.32 9.29
CA ALA A 64 4.86 -5.38 8.29
C ALA A 64 6.20 -6.14 8.20
N ASP A 65 7.31 -5.50 8.56
CA ASP A 65 8.64 -6.14 8.60
C ASP A 65 8.86 -7.04 9.83
N LYS A 66 7.90 -7.08 10.77
CA LYS A 66 7.96 -7.91 11.99
C LYS A 66 6.99 -9.08 11.97
N LEU A 67 5.88 -8.95 11.26
CA LEU A 67 4.85 -9.99 11.17
C LEU A 67 4.10 -9.81 9.85
N SER A 68 4.24 -10.79 8.95
CA SER A 68 3.46 -10.79 7.71
C SER A 68 1.99 -11.04 7.99
N TRP A 69 1.12 -10.61 7.07
CA TRP A 69 -0.33 -10.83 7.18
C TRP A 69 -0.68 -12.32 7.24
N ALA A 70 -0.01 -13.14 6.43
CA ALA A 70 -0.12 -14.59 6.45
C ALA A 70 0.21 -15.18 7.83
N ASP A 71 1.30 -14.74 8.47
CA ASP A 71 1.66 -15.20 9.82
C ASP A 71 0.73 -14.65 10.90
N PHE A 72 0.24 -13.41 10.74
CA PHE A 72 -0.80 -12.87 11.62
C PHE A 72 -2.05 -13.75 11.60
N ARG A 73 -2.54 -14.15 10.42
CA ARG A 73 -3.71 -15.04 10.31
C ARG A 73 -3.39 -16.47 10.72
N GLY A 74 -2.28 -17.03 10.28
CA GLY A 74 -1.94 -18.44 10.47
C GLY A 74 -1.39 -18.78 11.85
N LYS A 75 -0.54 -17.91 12.43
CA LYS A 75 0.19 -18.17 13.68
C LYS A 75 -0.36 -17.40 14.87
N VAL A 76 -0.73 -16.12 14.68
CA VAL A 76 -1.24 -15.31 15.79
C VAL A 76 -2.73 -15.58 16.02
N LEU A 77 -3.56 -15.44 14.99
CA LEU A 77 -5.00 -15.71 15.09
C LEU A 77 -5.27 -17.22 15.08
N GLY A 78 -4.64 -17.95 14.16
CA GLY A 78 -4.88 -19.36 13.86
C GLY A 78 -5.82 -19.55 12.66
N PRO A 79 -5.79 -20.69 11.95
CA PRO A 79 -6.69 -21.02 10.83
C PRO A 79 -8.17 -21.04 11.23
N THR A 80 -9.07 -21.04 10.24
CA THR A 80 -10.52 -20.97 10.45
C THR A 80 -11.07 -22.15 11.24
N ASP A 81 -10.55 -23.37 11.02
CA ASP A 81 -10.83 -24.51 11.88
C ASP A 81 -9.89 -24.46 13.09
N PRO A 82 -10.40 -24.25 14.32
CA PRO A 82 -9.56 -24.26 15.51
C PRO A 82 -8.81 -25.57 15.72
N ALA A 83 -9.29 -26.70 15.17
CA ALA A 83 -8.61 -27.99 15.29
C ALA A 83 -7.25 -28.02 14.56
N ASP A 84 -7.08 -27.19 13.54
CA ASP A 84 -5.84 -27.05 12.76
C ASP A 84 -4.94 -25.91 13.29
N ALA A 85 -5.35 -25.23 14.36
CA ALA A 85 -4.66 -24.04 14.86
C ALA A 85 -3.45 -24.37 15.74
N PRO A 86 -2.34 -23.61 15.61
CA PRO A 86 -1.23 -23.69 16.57
C PRO A 86 -1.74 -23.49 18.00
N ALA A 87 -1.23 -24.27 18.95
CA ALA A 87 -1.73 -24.27 20.33
C ALA A 87 -1.58 -22.91 21.03
N ASP A 88 -0.60 -22.12 20.62
CA ASP A 88 -0.31 -20.77 21.12
C ASP A 88 -1.03 -19.65 20.35
N SER A 89 -1.68 -19.95 19.21
CA SER A 89 -2.55 -19.01 18.52
C SER A 89 -3.81 -18.68 19.32
N LEU A 90 -4.48 -17.57 19.03
CA LEU A 90 -5.71 -17.16 19.72
C LEU A 90 -6.82 -18.21 19.59
N ARG A 91 -7.07 -18.72 18.38
CA ARG A 91 -8.06 -19.78 18.15
C ARG A 91 -7.67 -21.10 18.83
N GLY A 92 -6.38 -21.45 18.84
CA GLY A 92 -5.87 -22.64 19.54
C GLY A 92 -6.05 -22.53 21.06
N GLN A 93 -5.73 -21.38 21.65
CA GLN A 93 -5.92 -21.12 23.07
C GLN A 93 -7.40 -21.11 23.46
N ILE A 94 -8.27 -20.50 22.65
CA ILE A 94 -9.72 -20.52 22.87
C ILE A 94 -10.25 -21.96 22.79
N LEU A 95 -9.80 -22.76 21.82
CA LEU A 95 -10.19 -24.17 21.72
C LEU A 95 -9.73 -24.98 22.93
N ALA A 96 -8.50 -24.77 23.40
CA ALA A 96 -7.95 -25.52 24.53
C ALA A 96 -8.62 -25.16 25.87
N LYS A 97 -9.02 -23.90 26.04
CA LYS A 97 -9.53 -23.35 27.31
C LYS A 97 -11.02 -22.97 27.26
N TRP A 98 -11.79 -23.47 26.30
CA TRP A 98 -13.14 -22.98 26.03
C TRP A 98 -14.07 -23.04 27.27
N GLU A 99 -14.00 -24.10 28.08
CA GLU A 99 -14.79 -24.22 29.32
C GLU A 99 -14.36 -23.19 30.38
N GLU A 100 -13.04 -23.04 30.57
CA GLU A 100 -12.45 -22.05 31.50
C GLU A 100 -12.82 -20.62 31.10
N LEU A 101 -12.83 -20.34 29.79
CA LEU A 101 -13.21 -19.06 29.19
C LEU A 101 -14.75 -18.84 29.18
N GLY A 102 -15.54 -19.81 29.65
CA GLY A 102 -16.99 -19.69 29.80
C GLY A 102 -17.80 -19.89 28.51
N LEU A 103 -17.22 -20.52 27.48
CA LEU A 103 -17.95 -20.85 26.25
C LEU A 103 -18.95 -21.99 26.51
N LYS A 104 -20.10 -21.95 25.84
CA LYS A 104 -21.18 -22.94 26.01
C LYS A 104 -20.94 -24.26 25.28
N SER A 105 -20.06 -24.24 24.29
CA SER A 105 -19.76 -25.40 23.45
C SER A 105 -18.33 -25.30 22.94
N LYS A 106 -17.71 -26.45 22.71
CA LYS A 106 -16.40 -26.55 22.06
C LYS A 106 -16.43 -25.80 20.70
N PRO A 107 -15.44 -24.93 20.43
CA PRO A 107 -15.32 -24.23 19.16
C PRO A 107 -15.27 -25.16 17.94
N ASN A 108 -15.76 -24.66 16.81
CA ASN A 108 -15.76 -25.33 15.51
C ASN A 108 -15.56 -24.29 14.38
N VAL A 109 -15.52 -24.71 13.12
CA VAL A 109 -15.33 -23.84 11.95
C VAL A 109 -16.26 -22.62 11.93
N GLY A 110 -17.53 -22.78 12.32
CA GLY A 110 -18.53 -21.71 12.30
C GLY A 110 -18.63 -20.89 13.58
N ASP A 111 -18.09 -21.40 14.69
CA ASP A 111 -18.03 -20.76 16.01
C ASP A 111 -16.60 -20.86 16.55
N ASN A 112 -15.66 -20.20 15.86
CA ASN A 112 -14.22 -20.32 16.09
C ASN A 112 -13.62 -19.24 17.00
N GLY A 113 -14.47 -18.43 17.65
CA GLY A 113 -14.09 -17.46 18.67
C GLY A 113 -13.56 -16.12 18.15
N MET A 114 -12.76 -16.10 17.08
CA MET A 114 -12.10 -14.89 16.58
C MET A 114 -12.27 -14.68 15.08
N HIS A 115 -12.42 -13.42 14.67
CA HIS A 115 -12.38 -12.96 13.28
C HIS A 115 -11.18 -12.04 13.06
N ALA A 116 -10.56 -12.10 11.88
CA ALA A 116 -9.65 -11.08 11.41
C ALA A 116 -9.73 -10.94 9.89
N SER A 117 -9.49 -9.73 9.40
CA SER A 117 -9.51 -9.40 7.98
C SER A 117 -8.46 -10.18 7.19
N ALA A 118 -8.77 -10.60 5.96
CA ALA A 118 -7.87 -11.47 5.19
C ALA A 118 -6.73 -10.72 4.49
N SER A 119 -6.80 -9.39 4.42
CA SER A 119 -5.79 -8.52 3.81
C SER A 119 -5.86 -7.09 4.39
N PRO A 120 -4.85 -6.21 4.14
CA PRO A 120 -4.93 -4.79 4.46
C PRO A 120 -6.16 -4.10 3.85
N PHE A 121 -6.55 -4.50 2.64
CA PHE A 121 -7.72 -3.97 1.93
C PHE A 121 -9.04 -4.34 2.62
N GLU A 122 -9.20 -5.63 2.94
CA GLU A 122 -10.35 -6.08 3.73
C GLU A 122 -10.35 -5.45 5.12
N GLY A 123 -9.18 -5.24 5.73
CA GLY A 123 -9.06 -4.52 6.98
C GLY A 123 -9.63 -3.10 6.89
N PHE A 124 -9.37 -2.40 5.80
CA PHE A 124 -10.03 -1.12 5.53
C PHE A 124 -11.54 -1.29 5.31
N ALA A 125 -11.97 -2.21 4.44
CA ALA A 125 -13.38 -2.40 4.11
C ALA A 125 -14.22 -2.71 5.37
N GLU A 126 -13.68 -3.53 6.27
CA GLU A 126 -14.28 -3.88 7.55
C GLU A 126 -14.31 -2.69 8.50
N ARG A 127 -13.20 -1.94 8.67
CA ARG A 127 -13.22 -0.73 9.51
C ARG A 127 -14.18 0.33 8.98
N ASN A 128 -14.29 0.47 7.66
CA ASN A 128 -15.26 1.36 7.02
C ASN A 128 -16.71 0.93 7.33
N ASN A 129 -17.01 -0.37 7.20
CA ASN A 129 -18.34 -0.91 7.44
C ASN A 129 -18.73 -0.95 8.92
N TRP A 130 -17.86 -1.47 9.79
CA TRP A 130 -18.17 -1.71 11.20
C TRP A 130 -17.99 -0.47 12.08
N LEU A 131 -16.99 0.36 11.79
CA LEU A 131 -16.60 1.49 12.64
C LEU A 131 -16.88 2.85 11.99
N GLY A 132 -17.35 2.87 10.74
CA GLY A 132 -17.58 4.11 10.00
C GLY A 132 -16.29 4.88 9.66
N ALA A 133 -15.13 4.20 9.68
CA ALA A 133 -13.85 4.83 9.38
C ALA A 133 -13.85 5.44 7.97
N SER A 134 -13.41 6.70 7.84
CA SER A 134 -13.40 7.38 6.53
C SER A 134 -12.21 6.92 5.68
N ILE A 135 -12.34 6.97 4.36
CA ILE A 135 -11.27 6.61 3.42
C ILE A 135 -10.02 7.48 3.66
N GLU A 136 -10.24 8.77 3.93
CA GLU A 136 -9.19 9.78 4.08
C GLU A 136 -8.44 9.68 5.42
N SER A 137 -9.06 9.08 6.44
CA SER A 137 -8.47 8.95 7.78
C SER A 137 -7.88 7.56 8.02
N ASP A 138 -8.40 6.53 7.36
CA ASP A 138 -7.95 5.15 7.48
C ASP A 138 -6.50 4.95 6.98
N PRO A 139 -5.65 4.16 7.68
CA PRO A 139 -4.27 3.92 7.27
C PRO A 139 -4.12 3.38 5.85
N PHE A 140 -4.94 2.40 5.45
CA PHE A 140 -4.88 1.80 4.12
C PHE A 140 -5.72 2.60 3.10
N GLY A 141 -6.81 3.22 3.55
CA GLY A 141 -7.58 4.18 2.75
C GLY A 141 -6.73 5.32 2.15
N LYS A 142 -5.85 5.91 2.96
CA LYS A 142 -4.87 6.93 2.51
C LYS A 142 -3.92 6.40 1.44
N LEU A 143 -3.46 5.15 1.58
CA LEU A 143 -2.55 4.54 0.60
C LEU A 143 -3.25 4.37 -0.75
N MET A 144 -4.50 3.92 -0.75
CA MET A 144 -5.29 3.77 -1.99
C MET A 144 -5.57 5.12 -2.67
N LEU A 145 -5.89 6.17 -1.90
CA LEU A 145 -6.01 7.52 -2.44
C LEU A 145 -4.68 8.02 -3.02
N GLY A 146 -3.57 7.79 -2.31
CA GLY A 146 -2.22 8.12 -2.78
C GLY A 146 -1.81 7.34 -4.04
N ALA A 147 -2.35 6.14 -4.23
CA ALA A 147 -2.20 5.32 -5.43
C ALA A 147 -3.12 5.75 -6.59
N GLY A 148 -3.93 6.80 -6.41
CA GLY A 148 -4.77 7.38 -7.46
C GLY A 148 -6.16 6.76 -7.58
N MET A 149 -6.56 5.85 -6.68
CA MET A 149 -7.92 5.34 -6.68
C MET A 149 -8.92 6.43 -6.26
N SER A 150 -10.05 6.50 -6.96
CA SER A 150 -11.14 7.38 -6.55
C SER A 150 -11.89 6.83 -5.33
N PRO A 151 -12.45 7.68 -4.44
CA PRO A 151 -13.30 7.23 -3.34
C PRO A 151 -14.48 6.33 -3.79
N ALA A 152 -15.03 6.60 -4.98
CA ALA A 152 -16.10 5.80 -5.56
C ALA A 152 -15.64 4.37 -5.91
N GLN A 153 -14.45 4.23 -6.52
CA GLN A 153 -13.86 2.93 -6.83
C GLN A 153 -13.52 2.15 -5.56
N ILE A 154 -12.90 2.80 -4.58
CA ILE A 154 -12.58 2.20 -3.26
C ILE A 154 -13.86 1.65 -2.60
N LYS A 155 -14.92 2.46 -2.54
CA LYS A 155 -16.20 2.04 -1.97
C LYS A 155 -16.84 0.89 -2.74
N ALA A 156 -16.81 0.92 -4.07
CA ALA A 156 -17.33 -0.15 -4.90
C ALA A 156 -16.56 -1.46 -4.72
N TRP A 157 -15.26 -1.39 -4.46
CA TRP A 157 -14.42 -2.57 -4.23
C TRP A 157 -14.51 -3.12 -2.80
N SER A 158 -14.97 -2.33 -1.83
CA SER A 158 -15.11 -2.72 -0.42
C SER A 158 -16.22 -3.76 -0.16
N VAL A 159 -17.00 -4.13 -1.19
CA VAL A 159 -18.05 -5.15 -1.12
C VAL A 159 -17.72 -6.39 -1.97
N ASP A 160 -16.45 -6.60 -2.23
CA ASP A 160 -15.89 -7.73 -2.99
C ASP A 160 -16.49 -7.95 -4.40
N PRO A 161 -16.45 -6.95 -5.30
CA PRO A 161 -16.89 -7.14 -6.68
C PRO A 161 -15.94 -8.06 -7.46
N GLN A 162 -16.47 -8.61 -8.55
CA GLN A 162 -15.66 -9.28 -9.56
C GLN A 162 -14.90 -8.25 -10.41
N VAL A 163 -13.58 -8.23 -10.31
CA VAL A 163 -12.66 -7.37 -11.08
C VAL A 163 -11.99 -8.15 -12.21
N THR A 164 -11.53 -7.46 -13.24
CA THR A 164 -10.72 -8.09 -14.30
C THR A 164 -9.32 -8.39 -13.75
N VAL A 165 -8.99 -9.67 -13.60
CA VAL A 165 -7.69 -10.10 -13.06
C VAL A 165 -6.68 -10.37 -14.17
N GLU A 166 -7.16 -10.86 -15.32
CA GLU A 166 -6.42 -11.12 -16.54
C GLU A 166 -7.36 -10.89 -17.74
N ALA A 167 -6.82 -10.83 -18.97
CA ALA A 167 -7.63 -10.66 -20.17
C ALA A 167 -8.69 -11.78 -20.28
N GLY A 168 -9.97 -11.39 -20.24
CA GLY A 168 -11.11 -12.32 -20.31
C GLY A 168 -11.44 -13.06 -19.01
N LYS A 169 -10.74 -12.80 -17.90
CA LYS A 169 -10.92 -13.48 -16.61
C LYS A 169 -11.30 -12.49 -15.53
N LYS A 170 -12.38 -12.81 -14.80
CA LYS A 170 -12.80 -12.08 -13.61
C LYS A 170 -12.53 -12.88 -12.34
N GLY A 171 -12.31 -12.19 -11.23
CA GLY A 171 -12.15 -12.78 -9.91
C GLY A 171 -12.58 -11.82 -8.81
N SER A 172 -12.85 -12.36 -7.63
CA SER A 172 -13.07 -11.58 -6.40
C SER A 172 -11.83 -10.75 -6.09
N ILE A 173 -12.01 -9.47 -5.76
CA ILE A 173 -10.90 -8.60 -5.37
C ILE A 173 -10.33 -9.02 -4.01
N PHE A 174 -11.15 -9.53 -3.09
CA PHE A 174 -10.68 -10.05 -1.81
C PHE A 174 -9.82 -11.29 -2.02
N ASP A 175 -10.27 -12.25 -2.84
CA ASP A 175 -9.51 -13.45 -3.19
C ASP A 175 -8.16 -13.08 -3.87
N GLN A 176 -8.08 -11.95 -4.58
CA GLN A 176 -6.82 -11.50 -5.19
C GLN A 176 -5.79 -10.96 -4.20
N LEU A 177 -6.22 -10.53 -3.01
CA LEU A 177 -5.42 -9.78 -2.05
C LEU A 177 -5.18 -10.53 -0.75
N GLU A 178 -5.79 -11.71 -0.59
CA GLU A 178 -5.68 -12.55 0.60
C GLU A 178 -4.21 -12.81 0.97
N ASP A 179 -3.91 -12.69 2.27
CA ASP A 179 -2.60 -12.92 2.88
C ASP A 179 -1.45 -11.99 2.44
N MET A 180 -1.74 -10.99 1.60
CA MET A 180 -0.74 -10.01 1.17
C MET A 180 -0.40 -9.00 2.26
N ASP A 181 0.87 -8.64 2.35
CA ASP A 181 1.32 -7.51 3.16
C ASP A 181 0.99 -6.17 2.50
N VAL A 182 1.07 -5.08 3.28
CA VAL A 182 0.66 -3.73 2.87
C VAL A 182 1.24 -3.30 1.51
N SER A 183 2.53 -3.53 1.28
CA SER A 183 3.22 -3.13 0.04
C SER A 183 2.77 -3.93 -1.18
N GLU A 184 2.64 -5.25 -1.06
CA GLU A 184 2.17 -6.11 -2.14
C GLU A 184 0.69 -5.85 -2.44
N CYS A 185 -0.12 -5.67 -1.39
CA CYS A 185 -1.54 -5.40 -1.50
C CYS A 185 -1.81 -4.08 -2.24
N ILE A 186 -1.07 -3.01 -1.92
CA ILE A 186 -1.24 -1.72 -2.63
C ILE A 186 -0.74 -1.79 -4.07
N GLU A 187 0.36 -2.49 -4.34
CA GLU A 187 0.87 -2.69 -5.70
C GLU A 187 -0.16 -3.43 -6.57
N LYS A 188 -0.73 -4.53 -6.05
CA LYS A 188 -1.72 -5.32 -6.77
C LYS A 188 -3.04 -4.58 -6.97
N ILE A 189 -3.52 -3.86 -5.96
CA ILE A 189 -4.70 -2.99 -6.10
C ILE A 189 -4.48 -1.94 -7.19
N THR A 190 -3.32 -1.29 -7.18
CA THR A 190 -2.98 -0.25 -8.16
C THR A 190 -3.03 -0.82 -9.57
N ALA A 191 -2.39 -1.97 -9.79
CA ALA A 191 -2.39 -2.67 -11.07
C ALA A 191 -3.80 -3.07 -11.54
N LEU A 192 -4.63 -3.65 -10.65
CA LEU A 192 -6.00 -4.05 -10.97
C LEU A 192 -6.92 -2.84 -11.21
N SER A 193 -6.63 -1.71 -10.57
CA SER A 193 -7.49 -0.52 -10.63
C SER A 193 -7.40 0.23 -11.96
N GLY A 194 -6.41 -0.10 -12.79
CA GLY A 194 -6.07 0.62 -14.02
C GLY A 194 -5.41 1.98 -13.78
N ASN A 195 -5.11 2.32 -12.52
CA ASN A 195 -4.40 3.53 -12.16
C ASN A 195 -2.90 3.25 -12.24
N ASN A 196 -2.23 3.83 -13.24
CA ASN A 196 -0.78 3.81 -13.30
C ASN A 196 -0.23 5.05 -12.57
N PRO A 197 0.75 4.91 -11.68
CA PRO A 197 1.40 6.07 -11.06
C PRO A 197 2.03 6.96 -12.14
N LEU A 198 1.81 8.26 -12.05
CA LEU A 198 2.37 9.24 -12.99
C LEU A 198 3.73 9.74 -12.49
N ASN A 199 4.74 9.71 -13.36
CA ASN A 199 5.99 10.41 -13.10
C ASN A 199 5.77 11.92 -13.22
N ALA A 200 6.30 12.68 -12.27
CA ALA A 200 6.30 14.15 -12.31
C ALA A 200 7.74 14.68 -12.27
N ALA A 201 8.02 15.68 -13.10
CA ALA A 201 9.34 16.31 -13.20
C ALA A 201 9.23 17.83 -13.32
N PHE A 202 10.21 18.55 -12.77
CA PHE A 202 10.38 19.98 -13.00
C PHE A 202 11.36 20.19 -14.17
N VAL A 203 10.88 20.82 -15.25
CA VAL A 203 11.65 21.06 -16.47
C VAL A 203 11.67 22.56 -16.74
N PHE A 204 12.85 23.14 -16.98
CA PHE A 204 12.98 24.54 -17.36
C PHE A 204 13.96 24.73 -18.52
N ILE A 205 13.67 25.73 -19.36
CA ILE A 205 14.60 26.19 -20.39
C ILE A 205 15.65 27.06 -19.72
N LYS A 206 16.94 26.71 -19.88
CA LYS A 206 18.05 27.47 -19.28
C LYS A 206 18.07 28.92 -19.78
N PRO A 207 18.55 29.91 -18.99
CA PRO A 207 18.43 31.34 -19.30
C PRO A 207 18.87 31.74 -20.71
N HIS A 208 20.00 31.20 -21.19
CA HIS A 208 20.55 31.48 -22.53
C HIS A 208 19.64 31.07 -23.70
N ALA A 209 18.67 30.17 -23.47
CA ALA A 209 17.83 29.58 -24.50
C ALA A 209 16.34 30.01 -24.40
N VAL A 210 16.00 30.92 -23.48
CA VAL A 210 14.60 31.33 -23.25
C VAL A 210 14.13 32.26 -24.38
N THR A 211 13.66 31.66 -25.47
CA THR A 211 13.07 32.35 -26.63
C THR A 211 11.66 31.82 -26.90
N GLY A 212 10.83 32.60 -27.60
CA GLY A 212 9.49 32.16 -27.99
C GLY A 212 9.50 30.87 -28.82
N LYS A 213 10.48 30.71 -29.73
CA LYS A 213 10.63 29.52 -30.56
C LYS A 213 11.00 28.28 -29.75
N VAL A 214 11.93 28.41 -28.78
CA VAL A 214 12.32 27.28 -27.92
C VAL A 214 11.19 26.89 -26.97
N LYS A 215 10.42 27.86 -26.45
CA LYS A 215 9.21 27.58 -25.64
C LYS A 215 8.19 26.77 -26.45
N ALA A 216 7.89 27.18 -27.68
CA ALA A 216 6.97 26.46 -28.55
C ALA A 216 7.48 25.05 -28.89
N LEU A 217 8.76 24.92 -29.25
CA LEU A 217 9.39 23.63 -29.55
C LEU A 217 9.36 22.67 -28.35
N ALA A 218 9.69 23.15 -27.15
CA ALA A 218 9.69 22.34 -25.93
C ALA A 218 8.27 21.87 -25.59
N LYS A 219 7.27 22.75 -25.68
CA LYS A 219 5.86 22.41 -25.44
C LYS A 219 5.38 21.34 -26.40
N GLN A 220 5.57 21.55 -27.70
CA GLN A 220 5.21 20.57 -28.74
C GLN A 220 5.93 19.24 -28.52
N GLY A 221 7.22 19.26 -28.16
CA GLY A 221 8.00 18.05 -27.89
C GLY A 221 7.47 17.22 -26.72
N LEU A 222 7.10 17.87 -25.60
CA LEU A 222 6.51 17.20 -24.44
C LEU A 222 5.13 16.61 -24.77
N GLU A 223 4.25 17.41 -25.39
CA GLU A 223 2.89 16.99 -25.76
C GLU A 223 2.90 15.84 -26.77
N ALA A 224 3.84 15.85 -27.73
CA ALA A 224 4.01 14.75 -28.69
C ALA A 224 4.42 13.42 -28.05
N GLN A 225 4.96 13.43 -26.83
CA GLN A 225 5.27 12.22 -26.04
C GLN A 225 4.16 11.86 -25.05
N GLY A 226 3.00 12.54 -25.11
CA GLY A 226 1.89 12.33 -24.17
C GLY A 226 2.16 12.87 -22.76
N ILE A 227 3.17 13.74 -22.58
CA ILE A 227 3.48 14.35 -21.28
C ILE A 227 2.54 15.53 -21.05
N GLN A 228 1.76 15.45 -19.97
CA GLN A 228 0.87 16.53 -19.56
C GLN A 228 1.66 17.67 -18.89
N ILE A 229 1.50 18.90 -19.41
CA ILE A 229 2.02 20.11 -18.77
C ILE A 229 1.03 20.55 -17.69
N LEU A 230 1.39 20.36 -16.42
CA LEU A 230 0.54 20.71 -15.27
C LEU A 230 0.52 22.22 -14.99
N ALA A 231 1.63 22.91 -15.23
CA ALA A 231 1.76 24.37 -15.07
C ALA A 231 2.90 24.92 -15.94
N GLU A 232 2.76 26.14 -16.44
CA GLU A 232 3.81 26.88 -17.17
C GLU A 232 3.97 28.30 -16.61
N GLY A 233 5.18 28.86 -16.65
CA GLY A 233 5.49 30.16 -16.08
C GLY A 233 6.89 30.67 -16.40
N SER A 234 7.28 31.81 -15.82
CA SER A 234 8.63 32.36 -15.96
C SER A 234 9.10 32.95 -14.62
N LEU A 235 10.37 32.70 -14.28
CA LEU A 235 11.03 33.28 -13.12
C LEU A 235 12.15 34.18 -13.62
N THR A 236 12.17 35.43 -13.16
CA THR A 236 13.22 36.38 -13.53
C THR A 236 14.53 36.07 -12.80
N GLY A 237 15.65 36.55 -13.33
CA GLY A 237 16.96 36.40 -12.69
C GLY A 237 16.97 36.99 -11.28
N GLU A 238 16.34 38.15 -11.07
CA GLU A 238 16.22 38.80 -9.76
C GLU A 238 15.43 37.94 -8.78
N THR A 239 14.37 37.28 -9.24
CA THR A 239 13.59 36.36 -8.39
C THR A 239 14.43 35.13 -8.01
N ILE A 240 15.16 34.57 -8.98
CA ILE A 240 16.04 33.41 -8.78
C ILE A 240 17.14 33.74 -7.77
N ASP A 241 17.81 34.89 -7.92
CA ASP A 241 18.89 35.33 -7.02
C ASP A 241 18.37 35.70 -5.62
N LYS A 242 17.31 36.51 -5.54
CA LYS A 242 16.71 36.89 -4.24
C LYS A 242 16.29 35.68 -3.42
N LYS A 243 15.78 34.63 -4.08
CA LYS A 243 15.34 33.38 -3.44
C LYS A 243 16.41 32.29 -3.39
N LYS A 244 17.61 32.54 -3.93
CA LYS A 244 18.74 31.59 -4.00
C LYS A 244 18.35 30.24 -4.61
N LEU A 245 17.46 30.24 -5.61
CA LEU A 245 16.90 29.02 -6.21
C LEU A 245 17.96 28.23 -6.96
N ILE A 246 18.86 28.92 -7.67
CA ILE A 246 19.94 28.27 -8.42
C ILE A 246 21.03 27.72 -7.49
N ASP A 247 21.28 28.41 -6.38
CA ASP A 247 22.20 27.97 -5.33
C ASP A 247 21.67 26.72 -4.64
N GLN A 248 20.36 26.64 -4.34
CA GLN A 248 19.74 25.43 -3.80
C GLN A 248 19.78 24.29 -4.83
N HIS A 249 19.46 24.57 -6.09
CA HIS A 249 19.50 23.55 -7.15
C HIS A 249 20.92 22.98 -7.36
N TYR A 250 21.95 23.81 -7.27
CA TYR A 250 23.37 23.41 -7.38
C TYR A 250 24.10 23.46 -6.03
N TYR A 251 23.43 23.17 -4.92
CA TYR A 251 23.99 23.40 -3.57
C TYR A 251 25.32 22.71 -3.35
N ALA A 252 25.49 21.49 -3.86
CA ALA A 252 26.74 20.76 -3.75
C ALA A 252 27.93 21.47 -4.43
N ILE A 253 27.69 22.29 -5.46
CA ILE A 253 28.69 23.11 -6.14
C ILE A 253 28.86 24.43 -5.39
N ALA A 254 27.75 25.13 -5.13
CA ALA A 254 27.75 26.42 -4.45
C ALA A 254 28.43 26.35 -3.09
N SER A 255 28.08 25.35 -2.26
CA SER A 255 28.70 25.14 -0.94
C SER A 255 30.21 24.98 -1.01
N LYS A 256 30.74 24.22 -1.98
CA LYS A 256 32.19 24.05 -2.17
C LYS A 256 32.86 25.31 -2.74
N ALA A 257 32.12 26.11 -3.47
CA ALA A 257 32.62 27.33 -4.09
C ALA A 257 32.63 28.53 -3.12
N THR A 258 31.71 28.60 -2.16
CA THR A 258 31.49 29.83 -1.38
C THR A 258 31.35 29.64 0.14
N ILE A 259 31.11 28.43 0.64
CA ILE A 259 30.80 28.20 2.06
C ILE A 259 31.92 27.39 2.73
N LEU A 260 32.22 26.21 2.17
CA LEU A 260 33.21 25.29 2.72
C LEU A 260 34.61 25.80 2.42
N LYS A 261 35.47 25.75 3.43
CA LYS A 261 36.90 25.94 3.27
C LYS A 261 37.54 24.66 2.69
N PRO A 262 38.66 24.76 1.96
CA PRO A 262 39.33 23.61 1.35
C PRO A 262 39.52 22.42 2.30
N GLU A 263 39.97 22.66 3.53
CA GLU A 263 40.17 21.63 4.55
C GLU A 263 38.89 20.89 4.97
N GLN A 264 37.72 21.44 4.68
CA GLN A 264 36.41 20.83 4.95
C GLN A 264 35.90 19.99 3.76
N LEU A 265 36.60 19.99 2.62
CA LEU A 265 36.21 19.26 1.43
C LEU A 265 36.66 17.80 1.51
N ASN A 266 35.75 16.88 1.16
CA ASN A 266 36.09 15.47 0.97
C ASN A 266 36.74 15.26 -0.40
N VAL A 267 38.02 15.61 -0.52
CA VAL A 267 38.80 15.49 -1.77
C VAL A 267 39.32 14.06 -1.93
N PRO A 268 39.08 13.40 -3.07
CA PRO A 268 39.73 12.14 -3.41
C PRO A 268 41.24 12.36 -3.62
N LYS A 269 42.04 12.09 -2.58
CA LYS A 269 43.47 12.46 -2.50
C LYS A 269 44.31 11.86 -3.62
N ASP A 270 44.04 10.62 -3.98
CA ASP A 270 44.78 9.94 -5.06
C ASP A 270 44.60 10.65 -6.40
N LYS A 271 43.35 11.00 -6.74
CA LYS A 271 43.04 11.74 -7.97
C LYS A 271 43.67 13.13 -7.97
N PHE A 272 43.67 13.80 -6.81
CA PHE A 272 44.30 15.11 -6.68
C PHE A 272 45.81 15.02 -6.92
N LYS A 273 46.48 14.05 -6.28
CA LYS A 273 47.93 13.84 -6.42
C LYS A 273 48.32 13.42 -7.83
N GLU A 274 47.56 12.52 -8.44
CA GLU A 274 47.77 12.11 -9.84
C GLU A 274 47.67 13.31 -10.80
N GLN A 275 46.68 14.17 -10.60
CA GLN A 275 46.44 15.31 -11.51
C GLN A 275 47.41 16.47 -11.30
N PHE A 276 47.77 16.79 -10.04
CA PHE A 276 48.52 18.00 -9.69
C PHE A 276 49.95 17.73 -9.19
N GLY A 277 50.37 16.47 -9.08
CA GLY A 277 51.74 16.09 -8.71
C GLY A 277 52.11 16.36 -7.24
N THR A 278 51.16 16.83 -6.42
CA THR A 278 51.35 17.14 -4.99
C THR A 278 50.24 16.49 -4.15
N SER A 279 50.54 16.11 -2.91
CA SER A 279 49.50 15.56 -2.04
C SER A 279 48.49 16.63 -1.63
N TRP A 280 47.29 16.21 -1.24
CA TRP A 280 46.26 17.15 -0.77
C TRP A 280 46.69 17.86 0.52
N GLU A 281 47.35 17.13 1.41
CA GLU A 281 47.91 17.64 2.65
C GLU A 281 48.97 18.71 2.40
N ASP A 282 49.89 18.47 1.47
CA ASP A 282 50.93 19.44 1.10
C ASP A 282 50.32 20.69 0.46
N ALA A 283 49.30 20.51 -0.39
CA ALA A 283 48.57 21.61 -0.99
C ALA A 283 47.87 22.49 0.06
N LEU A 284 47.19 21.88 1.04
CA LEU A 284 46.61 22.62 2.17
C LEU A 284 47.67 23.33 3.01
N ALA A 285 48.79 22.65 3.33
CA ALA A 285 49.88 23.23 4.11
C ALA A 285 50.54 24.42 3.42
N SER A 286 50.59 24.42 2.08
CA SER A 286 51.14 25.53 1.29
C SER A 286 50.32 26.82 1.32
N LYS A 287 49.06 26.77 1.82
CA LYS A 287 48.11 27.88 1.82
C LYS A 287 47.81 28.46 0.41
N THR A 288 47.87 27.62 -0.62
CA THR A 288 47.61 28.01 -2.02
C THR A 288 46.26 27.50 -2.56
N VAL A 289 45.51 26.75 -1.75
CA VAL A 289 44.20 26.22 -2.13
C VAL A 289 43.11 27.09 -1.52
N PHE A 290 42.12 27.44 -2.33
CA PHE A 290 41.00 28.29 -1.95
C PHE A 290 39.70 27.74 -2.54
N ASN A 291 38.56 28.01 -1.90
CA ASN A 291 37.29 27.94 -2.61
C ASN A 291 37.19 29.13 -3.58
N ALA A 292 36.17 29.16 -4.44
CA ALA A 292 36.06 30.21 -5.46
C ALA A 292 35.95 31.61 -4.85
N MET A 293 35.20 31.77 -3.75
CA MET A 293 35.02 33.07 -3.09
C MET A 293 36.34 33.62 -2.53
N ASP A 294 37.06 32.82 -1.75
CA ASP A 294 38.35 33.19 -1.17
C ASP A 294 39.43 33.36 -2.25
N GLY A 295 39.40 32.50 -3.28
CA GLY A 295 40.32 32.56 -4.40
C GLY A 295 40.17 33.83 -5.22
N CYS A 296 38.94 34.28 -5.48
CA CYS A 296 38.69 35.58 -6.12
C CYS A 296 39.28 36.72 -5.28
N ALA A 297 39.05 36.72 -3.96
CA ALA A 297 39.62 37.75 -3.08
C ALA A 297 41.16 37.76 -3.07
N GLN A 298 41.78 36.58 -3.23
CA GLN A 298 43.24 36.45 -3.27
C GLN A 298 43.85 36.90 -4.60
N LEU A 299 43.12 36.75 -5.71
CA LEU A 299 43.61 37.02 -7.07
C LEU A 299 43.38 38.46 -7.55
N GLY A 300 42.46 39.20 -6.92
CA GLY A 300 42.09 40.57 -7.31
C GLY A 300 40.94 40.60 -8.29
#